data_AF-A0A9W6ZYA2-F1
#
_entry.id   AF-A0A9W6ZYA2-F1
#
_cell.length_a   1.000
_cell.length_b   1.000
_cell.length_c   1.000
_cell.angle_alpha   90.00
_cell.angle_beta   90.00
_cell.angle_gamma   90.00
#
_symmetry.space_group_name_H-M   'P 1'
#
loop_
_entity.id
_entity.type
_entity.pdbx_description
1 polymer ?
#
loop_
_entity_poly.entity_id
_entity_poly.type
_entity_poly.pdbx_seq_one_letter_code
_entity_poly.pdbx_strand_id
1 'polypeptide(L)'
;MKQAALDWCHGQGEKDAVIAKYGEMKDWDTSQVTNMSYLFNGEGPDGGGNETFKVFFLLVENWDTSKVTDMSWMFGHAENFNGDLSKWDTSKVTNMASMFYHAYVFNNDISSFDTSSVINMS
;
A
#
# COMPACT_ATOMS: atom_id res chain seq x y z
N MET A 1 0.85 -0.78 -11.92
CA MET A 1 1.14 -1.02 -10.50
C MET A 1 0.07 -1.87 -9.83
N LYS A 2 -1.22 -1.51 -9.86
CA LYS A 2 -2.29 -2.27 -9.17
C LYS A 2 -2.31 -3.78 -9.42
N GLN A 3 -2.32 -4.20 -10.68
CA GLN A 3 -2.29 -5.63 -11.01
C GLN A 3 -1.01 -6.32 -10.52
N ALA A 4 0.14 -5.64 -10.61
CA ALA A 4 1.40 -6.21 -10.14
C ALA A 4 1.39 -6.42 -8.62
N ALA A 5 0.85 -5.46 -7.86
CA ALA A 5 0.69 -5.59 -6.40
C ALA A 5 -0.24 -6.75 -6.03
N LEU A 6 -1.41 -6.85 -6.68
CA LEU A 6 -2.35 -7.96 -6.46
C LEU A 6 -1.74 -9.33 -6.82
N ASP A 7 -1.07 -9.42 -7.96
CA ASP A 7 -0.38 -10.65 -8.39
C ASP A 7 0.72 -11.03 -7.37
N TRP A 8 1.38 -10.05 -6.77
CA TRP A 8 2.41 -10.26 -5.76
C TRP A 8 1.84 -10.71 -4.40
N CYS A 9 0.74 -10.10 -3.93
CA CYS A 9 0.11 -10.46 -2.66
C CYS A 9 -0.59 -11.83 -2.72
N HIS A 10 -1.31 -12.12 -3.80
CA HIS A 10 -2.12 -13.33 -3.93
C HIS A 10 -1.40 -14.51 -4.60
N GLY A 11 -0.24 -14.30 -5.22
CA GLY A 11 0.50 -15.30 -5.97
C GLY A 11 1.23 -16.35 -5.12
N GLN A 12 0.77 -16.68 -3.90
CA GLN A 12 1.37 -17.70 -3.02
C GLN A 12 1.33 -19.08 -3.69
N GLY A 13 2.35 -19.36 -4.52
CA GLY A 13 2.50 -20.53 -5.37
C GLY A 13 3.39 -20.29 -6.60
N GLU A 14 3.50 -19.03 -7.06
CA GLU A 14 4.22 -18.65 -8.28
C GLU A 14 5.06 -17.36 -8.11
N LYS A 15 5.67 -17.17 -6.93
CA LYS A 15 6.48 -15.97 -6.63
C LYS A 15 7.56 -15.71 -7.70
N ASP A 16 8.16 -16.76 -8.23
CA ASP A 16 9.15 -16.67 -9.31
C ASP A 16 8.54 -16.15 -10.62
N ALA A 17 7.29 -16.49 -10.94
CA ALA A 17 6.60 -16.00 -12.13
C ALA A 17 6.22 -14.51 -11.97
N VAL A 18 5.78 -14.10 -10.78
CA VAL A 18 5.51 -12.69 -10.46
C VAL A 18 6.80 -11.87 -10.56
N ILE A 19 7.90 -12.36 -9.99
CA ILE A 19 9.21 -11.70 -10.05
C ILE A 19 9.73 -11.65 -11.50
N ALA A 20 9.58 -12.72 -12.28
CA ALA A 20 9.97 -12.71 -13.69
C ALA A 20 9.16 -11.69 -14.52
N LYS A 21 7.89 -11.47 -14.16
CA LYS A 21 6.98 -10.57 -14.88
C LYS A 21 7.12 -9.10 -14.47
N TYR A 22 7.32 -8.83 -13.19
CA TYR A 22 7.28 -7.46 -12.64
C TYR A 22 8.55 -7.04 -11.91
N GLY A 23 9.51 -7.94 -11.69
CA GLY A 23 10.65 -7.72 -10.81
C GLY A 23 10.28 -7.87 -9.33
N GLU A 24 11.27 -7.72 -8.46
CA GLU A 24 11.04 -7.67 -7.02
C GLU A 24 10.39 -6.34 -6.61
N MET A 25 9.42 -6.38 -5.70
CA MET A 25 8.67 -5.19 -5.27
C MET A 25 9.53 -4.11 -4.62
N LYS A 26 10.65 -4.47 -3.97
CA LYS A 26 11.65 -3.52 -3.43
C LYS A 26 12.29 -2.65 -4.51
N ASP A 27 12.31 -3.13 -5.76
CA ASP A 27 13.02 -2.50 -6.88
C ASP A 27 12.05 -1.79 -7.83
N TRP A 28 10.75 -1.75 -7.52
CA TRP A 28 9.76 -1.05 -8.34
C TRP A 28 9.95 0.46 -8.28
N ASP A 29 10.05 1.10 -9.45
CA ASP A 29 10.03 2.56 -9.55
C ASP A 29 8.60 3.09 -9.38
N THR A 30 8.33 3.71 -8.23
CA THR A 30 7.03 4.34 -7.93
C THR A 30 7.01 5.84 -8.17
N SER A 31 8.11 6.44 -8.64
CA SER A 31 8.28 7.90 -8.77
C SER A 31 7.34 8.58 -9.76
N GLN A 32 6.62 7.79 -10.57
CA GLN A 32 5.64 8.27 -11.55
C GLN A 32 4.20 7.87 -11.19
N VAL A 33 4.00 7.16 -10.07
CA VAL A 33 2.68 6.68 -9.68
C VAL A 33 1.86 7.84 -9.13
N THR A 34 0.68 8.06 -9.73
CA THR A 34 -0.26 9.10 -9.30
C THR A 34 -1.49 8.55 -8.59
N ASN A 35 -1.79 7.26 -8.78
CA ASN A 35 -2.97 6.62 -8.19
C ASN A 35 -2.56 5.29 -7.52
N MET A 36 -2.83 5.21 -6.22
CA MET A 36 -2.62 4.02 -5.39
C MET A 36 -3.94 3.52 -4.78
N SER A 37 -5.09 3.93 -5.33
CA SER A 37 -6.37 3.55 -4.77
C SER A 37 -6.61 2.05 -4.87
N TYR A 38 -7.16 1.49 -3.79
CA TYR A 38 -7.43 0.04 -3.66
C TYR A 38 -6.22 -0.87 -3.88
N LEU A 39 -4.98 -0.37 -3.75
CA LEU A 39 -3.79 -1.14 -4.10
C LEU A 39 -3.65 -2.41 -3.24
N PHE A 40 -4.05 -2.33 -1.98
CA PHE A 40 -4.01 -3.39 -0.97
C PHE A 40 -5.35 -3.53 -0.26
N ASN A 41 -6.45 -3.28 -0.98
CA ASN A 41 -7.78 -3.43 -0.43
C ASN A 41 -8.12 -4.92 -0.25
N GLY A 42 -8.47 -5.33 0.97
CA GLY A 42 -8.86 -6.70 1.28
C GLY A 42 -7.70 -7.66 1.55
N GLU A 43 -6.48 -7.16 1.71
CA GLU A 43 -5.28 -7.95 2.01
C GLU A 43 -5.26 -8.42 3.49
N GLY A 44 -6.31 -9.11 3.92
CA GLY A 44 -6.56 -9.62 5.28
C GLY A 44 -6.72 -11.15 5.33
N PRO A 45 -7.04 -11.74 6.49
CA PRO A 45 -6.91 -13.18 6.80
C PRO A 45 -7.68 -14.14 5.87
N ASP A 46 -8.62 -13.64 5.07
CA ASP A 46 -9.37 -14.44 4.09
C ASP A 46 -8.67 -14.54 2.70
N GLY A 47 -7.43 -14.03 2.56
CA GLY A 47 -6.73 -13.96 1.27
C GLY A 47 -5.20 -14.14 1.22
N GLY A 48 -4.47 -14.40 2.33
CA GLY A 48 -3.02 -14.69 2.20
C GLY A 48 -2.12 -14.58 3.44
N GLY A 49 -2.27 -15.50 4.40
CA GLY A 49 -1.24 -16.19 5.21
C GLY A 49 0.03 -15.49 5.78
N ASN A 50 0.21 -15.67 7.10
CA ASN A 50 1.46 -15.93 7.85
C ASN A 50 2.71 -15.02 7.63
N GLU A 51 3.84 -15.36 8.27
CA GLU A 51 5.07 -14.57 8.47
C GLU A 51 5.61 -13.79 7.26
N THR A 52 5.26 -14.19 6.04
CA THR A 52 5.53 -13.50 4.76
C THR A 52 5.00 -12.05 4.74
N PHE A 53 3.95 -11.77 5.51
CA PHE A 53 3.28 -10.47 5.57
C PHE A 53 4.12 -9.35 6.22
N LYS A 54 5.04 -9.68 7.13
CA LYS A 54 5.96 -8.66 7.71
C LYS A 54 6.94 -8.12 6.68
N VAL A 55 7.46 -8.99 5.80
CA VAL A 55 8.42 -8.58 4.77
C VAL A 55 7.74 -7.66 3.75
N PHE A 56 6.49 -7.97 3.38
CA PHE A 56 5.68 -7.13 2.51
C PHE A 56 5.63 -5.66 2.98
N PHE A 57 5.42 -5.42 4.28
CA PHE A 57 5.38 -4.06 4.82
C PHE A 57 6.71 -3.33 4.76
N LEU A 58 7.83 -4.02 5.02
CA LEU A 58 9.16 -3.43 4.92
C LEU A 58 9.50 -3.00 3.47
N LEU A 59 8.86 -3.60 2.46
CA LEU A 59 9.11 -3.28 1.05
C LEU A 59 8.45 -1.96 0.63
N VAL A 60 7.28 -1.63 1.19
CA VAL A 60 6.52 -0.42 0.81
C VAL A 60 6.99 0.85 1.52
N GLU A 61 7.82 0.73 2.57
CA GLU A 61 8.38 1.87 3.31
C GLU A 61 9.23 2.81 2.43
N ASN A 62 9.85 2.28 1.37
CA ASN A 62 10.78 3.02 0.51
C ASN A 62 10.17 3.47 -0.82
N TRP A 63 8.86 3.31 -0.99
CA TRP A 63 8.18 3.82 -2.18
C TRP A 63 8.15 5.34 -2.19
N ASP A 64 8.47 5.92 -3.34
CA ASP A 64 8.25 7.33 -3.63
C ASP A 64 6.74 7.56 -3.86
N THR A 65 6.11 8.30 -2.97
CA THR A 65 4.69 8.71 -3.05
C THR A 65 4.51 10.17 -3.44
N SER A 66 5.58 10.90 -3.77
CA SER A 66 5.59 12.36 -3.97
C SER A 66 4.74 12.86 -5.15
N LYS A 67 4.22 11.97 -5.98
CA LYS A 67 3.28 12.27 -7.08
C LYS A 67 1.89 11.69 -6.89
N VAL A 68 1.65 10.92 -5.84
CA VAL A 68 0.37 10.27 -5.61
C VAL A 68 -0.68 11.31 -5.24
N THR A 69 -1.80 11.28 -5.96
CA THR A 69 -2.94 12.17 -5.74
C THR A 69 -4.14 11.45 -5.14
N ASP A 70 -4.19 10.12 -5.23
CA ASP A 70 -5.31 9.29 -4.75
C ASP A 70 -4.78 8.04 -4.02
N MET A 71 -5.09 7.96 -2.73
CA MET A 71 -4.80 6.84 -1.83
C MET A 71 -6.09 6.21 -1.26
N SER A 72 -7.24 6.49 -1.87
CA SER A 72 -8.52 5.99 -1.36
C SER A 72 -8.55 4.46 -1.31
N TRP A 73 -9.08 3.92 -0.22
CA TRP A 73 -9.16 2.47 0.02
C TRP A 73 -7.83 1.71 -0.07
N MET A 74 -6.68 2.37 -0.10
CA MET A 74 -5.39 1.74 -0.38
C MET A 74 -5.12 0.55 0.56
N PHE A 75 -5.47 0.67 1.84
CA PHE A 75 -5.37 -0.40 2.85
C PHE A 75 -6.74 -0.75 3.46
N GLY A 76 -7.84 -0.43 2.78
CA GLY A 76 -9.17 -0.78 3.28
C GLY A 76 -9.29 -2.30 3.39
N HIS A 77 -9.82 -2.84 4.49
CA HIS A 77 -9.89 -4.27 4.78
C HIS A 77 -8.54 -5.00 4.86
N ALA A 78 -7.40 -4.28 4.90
CA ALA A 78 -6.10 -4.88 5.18
C ALA A 78 -5.94 -5.09 6.69
N GLU A 79 -6.68 -6.07 7.24
CA GLU A 79 -6.89 -6.21 8.69
C GLU A 79 -5.59 -6.31 9.50
N ASN A 80 -4.57 -6.91 8.92
CA ASN A 80 -3.26 -7.14 9.55
C ASN A 80 -2.21 -6.06 9.17
N PHE A 81 -2.59 -5.01 8.44
CA PHE A 81 -1.68 -3.93 8.02
C PHE A 81 -1.04 -3.21 9.21
N ASN A 82 0.29 -3.17 9.28
CA ASN A 82 1.02 -2.42 10.30
C ASN A 82 2.42 -1.96 9.83
N GLY A 83 2.55 -1.60 8.57
CA GLY A 83 3.81 -1.06 8.01
C GLY A 83 4.09 0.38 8.45
N ASP A 84 5.38 0.74 8.53
CA ASP A 84 5.81 2.12 8.79
C ASP A 84 5.59 2.98 7.54
N LEU A 85 4.84 4.06 7.69
CA LEU A 85 4.51 5.00 6.61
C LEU A 85 5.16 6.37 6.79
N SER A 86 6.07 6.52 7.77
CA SER A 86 6.65 7.81 8.16
C SER A 86 7.41 8.53 7.04
N LYS A 87 7.91 7.78 6.05
CA LYS A 87 8.66 8.30 4.89
C LYS A 87 7.78 8.77 3.73
N TRP A 88 6.48 8.50 3.76
CA TRP A 88 5.61 8.82 2.65
C TRP A 88 5.38 10.34 2.55
N ASP A 89 5.52 10.86 1.34
CA ASP A 89 5.11 12.22 0.99
C ASP A 89 3.64 12.20 0.57
N THR A 90 2.76 12.79 1.38
CA THR A 90 1.33 12.92 1.11
C THR A 90 0.92 14.31 0.65
N SER A 91 1.87 15.23 0.41
CA SER A 91 1.59 16.65 0.13
C SER A 91 0.73 16.90 -1.11
N LYS A 92 0.71 15.96 -2.05
CA LYS A 92 -0.12 16.03 -3.27
C LYS A 92 -1.39 15.19 -3.21
N VAL A 93 -1.61 14.44 -2.13
CA VAL A 93 -2.78 13.57 -2.01
C VAL A 93 -4.03 14.43 -1.82
N THR A 94 -5.02 14.18 -2.66
CA THR A 94 -6.31 14.87 -2.63
C THR A 94 -7.43 13.97 -2.10
N ASN A 95 -7.25 12.66 -2.18
CA ASN A 95 -8.24 11.67 -1.75
C ASN A 95 -7.61 10.59 -0.85
N MET A 96 -8.07 10.52 0.39
CA MET A 96 -7.70 9.51 1.40
C MET A 96 -8.92 8.72 1.90
N ALA A 97 -10.05 8.79 1.18
CA ALA A 97 -11.29 8.15 1.60
C ALA A 97 -11.08 6.67 1.96
N SER A 98 -11.51 6.28 3.16
CA SER A 98 -11.47 4.90 3.65
C SER A 98 -10.10 4.21 3.55
N MET A 99 -8.99 4.97 3.53
CA MET A 99 -7.64 4.46 3.33
C MET A 99 -7.27 3.32 4.31
N PHE A 100 -7.72 3.42 5.57
CA PHE A 100 -7.50 2.42 6.63
C PHE A 100 -8.81 1.81 7.16
N TYR A 101 -9.90 1.87 6.39
CA TYR A 101 -11.18 1.29 6.82
C TYR A 101 -11.00 -0.21 7.10
N HIS A 102 -11.38 -0.71 8.28
CA HIS A 102 -11.17 -2.12 8.69
C HIS A 102 -9.69 -2.59 8.72
N ALA A 103 -8.70 -1.69 8.79
CA ALA A 103 -7.29 -2.06 9.04
C ALA A 103 -7.02 -2.22 10.55
N TYR A 104 -7.56 -3.28 11.16
CA TYR A 104 -7.66 -3.42 12.63
C TYR A 104 -6.35 -3.36 13.41
N VAL A 105 -5.24 -3.81 12.82
CA VAL A 105 -3.92 -3.86 13.49
C VAL A 105 -3.14 -2.55 13.35
N PHE A 106 -3.48 -1.69 12.40
CA PHE A 106 -2.70 -0.49 12.09
C PHE A 106 -2.70 0.50 13.26
N ASN A 107 -1.51 0.79 13.80
CA ASN A 107 -1.34 1.74 14.90
C ASN A 107 0.02 2.49 14.81
N ASN A 108 0.49 2.77 13.61
CA ASN A 108 1.74 3.52 13.40
C ASN A 108 1.51 5.04 13.45
N ASP A 109 2.60 5.77 13.71
CA ASP A 109 2.59 7.23 13.68
C ASP A 109 2.36 7.73 12.25
N ILE A 110 1.35 8.59 12.08
CA ILE A 110 0.99 9.25 10.82
C ILE A 110 1.06 10.78 10.95
N SER A 111 1.71 11.30 11.98
CA SER A 111 1.86 12.75 12.21
C SER A 111 2.63 13.47 11.10
N SER A 112 3.40 12.73 10.29
CA SER A 112 4.10 13.27 9.12
C SER A 112 3.19 13.48 7.90
N PHE A 113 1.95 12.98 7.91
CA PHE A 113 1.05 13.12 6.77
C PHE A 113 0.61 14.57 6.61
N ASP A 114 1.04 15.19 5.51
CA ASP A 114 0.49 16.44 5.03
C ASP A 114 -0.91 16.20 4.46
N THR A 115 -1.92 16.76 5.13
CA THR A 115 -3.33 16.66 4.76
C THR A 115 -3.89 17.96 4.19
N SER A 116 -3.05 18.97 3.97
CA SER A 116 -3.47 20.31 3.51
C SER A 116 -4.11 20.31 2.11
N SER A 117 -3.74 19.35 1.26
CA SER A 117 -4.29 19.14 -0.08
C SER A 117 -5.50 18.20 -0.12
N VAL A 118 -5.84 17.55 0.99
CA VAL A 118 -6.88 16.51 1.02
C VAL A 118 -8.26 17.17 1.02
N ILE A 119 -9.06 16.82 0.01
CA ILE A 119 -10.44 17.27 -0.14
C ILE A 119 -11.46 16.19 0.20
N ASN A 120 -11.04 14.92 0.27
CA ASN A 120 -11.89 13.79 0.64
C ASN A 120 -11.21 12.88 1.68
N MET A 121 -11.83 12.76 2.86
CA MET A 121 -11.45 11.88 3.98
C MET A 121 -12.60 10.96 4.44
N SER A 122 -13.60 10.73 3.59
CA SER A 122 -14.81 9.95 3.95
C SER A 122 -14.52 8.50 4.33
#